data_AF-A0AAV4LBG1-F1
#
_entry.id   AF-A0AAV4LBG1-F1
#
_cell.length_a   1.000
_cell.length_b   1.000
_cell.length_c   1.000
_cell.angle_alpha   90.00
_cell.angle_beta   90.00
_cell.angle_gamma   90.00
#
_symmetry.space_group_name_H-M   'P 1'
#
loop_
_entity.id
_entity.type
_entity.pdbx_description
1 polymer ?
#
loop_
_entity_poly.entity_id
_entity_poly.type
_entity_poly.pdbx_seq_one_letter_code
_entity_poly.pdbx_strand_id
1 'polypeptide(L)' 'MNRQRLLQATWNESIRSLPRNRVEHMLQEIGFSRSMYRHLKDEELRKLLFGFMTRLDEETLEDMIQYVKST' A
#
# COMPACT_ATOMS: atom_id res chain seq x y z
N MET A 1 -1.48 18.42 6.95
CA MET A 1 -0.10 17.92 6.72
C MET A 1 0.22 17.97 5.21
N ASN A 2 1.48 17.91 4.75
CA ASN A 2 1.71 17.84 3.29
C ASN A 2 1.54 16.39 2.80
N ARG A 3 0.36 16.09 2.22
CA ARG A 3 -0.03 14.76 1.71
C ARG A 3 1.00 14.14 0.76
N GLN A 4 1.53 14.93 -0.18
CA GLN A 4 2.52 14.43 -1.14
C GLN A 4 3.81 13.99 -0.45
N ARG A 5 4.31 14.79 0.51
CA ARG A 5 5.50 14.45 1.29
C ARG A 5 5.28 13.15 2.08
N LEU A 6 4.11 13.00 2.67
CA LEU A 6 3.76 11.81 3.45
C LEU A 6 3.68 10.54 2.59
N LEU A 7 3.00 10.61 1.43
CA LEU A 7 2.90 9.50 0.49
C LEU A 7 4.29 9.11 -0.05
N GLN A 8 5.12 10.09 -0.40
CA GLN A 8 6.47 9.85 -0.88
C GLN A 8 7.37 9.20 0.18
N ALA A 9 7.29 9.66 1.44
CA ALA A 9 7.99 9.04 2.56
C ALA A 9 7.52 7.59 2.77
N THR A 10 6.21 7.36 2.82
CA THR A 10 5.62 6.02 3.00
C THR A 10 6.03 5.05 1.88
N TRP A 11 6.07 5.53 0.62
CA TRP A 11 6.58 4.72 -0.49
C TRP A 11 8.04 4.31 -0.27
N ASN A 12 8.91 5.28 0.00
CA ASN A 12 10.35 5.06 0.08
C ASN A 12 10.78 4.24 1.30
N GLU A 13 10.15 4.49 2.46
CA GLU A 13 10.55 3.93 3.74
C GLU A 13 9.85 2.60 4.06
N SER A 14 8.67 2.35 3.49
CA SER A 14 7.85 1.20 3.86
C SER A 14 7.43 0.36 2.66
N ILE A 15 6.61 0.91 1.75
CA ILE A 15 5.96 0.08 0.72
C ILE A 15 6.96 -0.53 -0.26
N ARG A 16 8.00 0.21 -0.64
CA ARG A 16 8.99 -0.23 -1.65
C ARG A 16 9.73 -1.50 -1.24
N SER A 17 9.89 -1.77 0.06
CA SER A 17 10.61 -2.93 0.61
C SER A 17 9.69 -4.05 1.10
N LEU A 18 8.36 -3.86 1.11
CA LEU A 18 7.43 -4.88 1.60
C LEU A 18 7.57 -6.21 0.83
N PRO A 19 7.68 -7.35 1.52
CA PRO A 19 7.72 -8.64 0.85
C PRO A 19 6.35 -8.96 0.24
N ARG A 20 6.35 -9.73 -0.85
CA ARG A 20 5.16 -10.02 -1.65
C ARG A 20 3.96 -10.47 -0.82
N ASN A 21 4.16 -11.46 0.06
CA ASN A 21 3.13 -12.02 0.92
C ASN A 21 2.44 -10.97 1.80
N ARG A 22 3.18 -9.97 2.31
CA ARG A 22 2.62 -8.87 3.09
C ARG A 22 1.74 -7.97 2.23
N VAL A 23 2.20 -7.63 1.03
CA VAL A 23 1.40 -6.81 0.11
C VAL A 23 0.13 -7.56 -0.34
N GLU A 24 0.23 -8.86 -0.63
CA GLU A 24 -0.94 -9.69 -0.97
C GLU A 24 -1.95 -9.75 0.19
N HIS A 25 -1.48 -9.88 1.44
CA HIS A 25 -2.32 -9.85 2.62
C HIS A 25 -3.05 -8.51 2.77
N MET A 26 -2.32 -7.39 2.70
CA MET A 26 -2.91 -6.04 2.79
C MET A 26 -3.94 -5.80 1.68
N LEU A 27 -3.65 -6.23 0.45
CA LEU A 27 -4.58 -6.13 -0.67
C LEU A 27 -5.86 -6.95 -0.43
N GLN A 28 -5.76 -8.13 0.21
CA GLN A 28 -6.93 -8.95 0.55
C GLN A 28 -7.80 -8.28 1.62
N GLU A 29 -7.18 -7.71 2.65
CA GLU A 29 -7.90 -7.02 3.74
C GLU A 29 -8.68 -5.80 3.27
N ILE A 30 -8.14 -5.06 2.29
CA ILE A 30 -8.85 -3.94 1.66
C ILE A 30 -9.81 -4.38 0.54
N GLY A 31 -9.99 -5.69 0.33
CA GLY A 31 -11.03 -6.27 -0.53
C GLY A 31 -10.62 -6.64 -1.96
N PHE A 32 -9.33 -6.59 -2.33
CA PHE A 32 -8.90 -7.08 -3.64
C PHE A 32 -8.90 -8.61 -3.66
N SER A 33 -9.60 -9.18 -4.64
CA SER A 33 -9.51 -10.61 -4.90
C SER A 33 -8.13 -11.00 -5.43
N ARG A 34 -7.61 -12.16 -5.03
CA ARG A 34 -6.30 -12.66 -5.47
C ARG A 34 -6.17 -12.75 -7.00
N SER A 35 -7.27 -13.05 -7.70
CA SER A 35 -7.32 -13.06 -9.17
C SER A 35 -6.93 -11.73 -9.81
N MET A 36 -7.21 -10.59 -9.15
CA MET A 36 -6.92 -9.26 -9.70
C MET A 36 -5.42 -8.95 -9.76
N TYR A 37 -4.59 -9.58 -8.93
CA TYR A 37 -3.18 -9.21 -8.81
C TYR A 37 -2.20 -10.39 -8.85
N ARG A 38 -2.66 -11.64 -8.89
CA ARG A 38 -1.77 -12.82 -8.88
C ARG A 38 -0.73 -12.85 -10.01
N HIS A 39 -1.01 -12.15 -11.11
CA HIS A 39 -0.15 -12.07 -12.29
C HIS A 39 0.85 -10.92 -12.22
N LEU A 40 0.71 -10.01 -11.25
CA LEU A 40 1.59 -8.86 -11.08
C LEU A 40 2.92 -9.30 -10.47
N LYS A 41 4.00 -8.68 -10.95
CA LYS A 41 5.32 -8.74 -10.34
C LYS A 41 5.32 -7.95 -9.03
N ASP A 42 6.32 -8.19 -8.19
CA ASP A 42 6.36 -7.60 -6.84
C ASP A 42 6.32 -6.06 -6.84
N GLU A 43 7.02 -5.41 -7.77
CA GLU A 43 6.98 -3.95 -7.88
C GLU A 43 5.59 -3.44 -8.30
N GLU A 44 4.93 -4.12 -9.24
CA GLU A 44 3.58 -3.77 -9.71
C GLU A 44 2.55 -3.98 -8.60
N LEU A 45 2.71 -5.03 -7.81
CA LEU A 45 1.88 -5.32 -6.64
C LEU A 45 2.00 -4.22 -5.57
N ARG A 46 3.23 -3.79 -5.27
CA ARG A 46 3.50 -2.65 -4.36
C ARG A 46 2.90 -1.35 -4.88
N LYS A 47 3.00 -1.10 -6.20
CA LYS A 47 2.38 0.07 -6.85
C LYS A 47 0.86 0.03 -6.80
N LEU A 48 0.24 -1.15 -6.90
CA LEU A 48 -1.20 -1.31 -6.76
C LEU A 48 -1.67 -0.86 -5.37
N LEU A 49 -1.01 -1.36 -4.32
CA LEU A 49 -1.28 -0.95 -2.94
C LEU A 49 -1.08 0.56 -2.75
N PHE A 50 0.05 1.10 -3.21
CA PHE A 50 0.33 2.53 -3.10
C PHE A 50 -0.69 3.39 -3.85
N GLY A 51 -1.06 2.98 -5.08
CA GLY A 51 -2.07 3.65 -5.89
C GLY A 51 -3.43 3.70 -5.20
N PHE A 52 -3.84 2.63 -4.53
CA PHE A 52 -5.03 2.64 -3.67
C PHE A 52 -4.91 3.68 -2.55
N MET A 53 -3.79 3.71 -1.82
CA MET A 53 -3.56 4.69 -0.74
C MET A 53 -3.66 6.14 -1.24
N THR A 54 -3.17 6.44 -2.44
CA THR A 54 -3.27 7.80 -3.01
C THR A 54 -4.70 8.30 -3.22
N ARG A 55 -5.71 7.41 -3.20
CA ARG A 55 -7.13 7.72 -3.39
C ARG A 55 -7.92 7.81 -2.08
N LEU A 56 -7.32 7.47 -0.95
CA LEU A 56 -7.96 7.56 0.36
C LEU A 56 -8.09 9.03 0.80
N ASP A 57 -9.13 9.36 1.57
CA ASP A 57 -9.19 10.61 2.31
C ASP A 57 -8.03 10.72 3.33
N GLU A 58 -7.86 11.88 3.97
CA GLU A 58 -6.70 12.14 4.84
C GLU A 58 -6.71 11.23 6.08
N GLU A 59 -7.87 11.06 6.73
CA GLU A 59 -8.03 10.22 7.93
C GLU A 59 -7.72 8.75 7.62
N THR A 60 -8.36 8.19 6.59
CA THR A 60 -8.14 6.80 6.19
C THR A 60 -6.71 6.56 5.67
N LEU A 61 -6.10 7.58 5.03
CA LEU A 61 -4.71 7.49 4.61
C LEU A 61 -3.76 7.41 5.81
N GLU A 62 -3.98 8.21 6.86
CA GLU A 62 -3.17 8.19 8.07
C GLU A 62 -3.22 6.81 8.76
N ASP A 63 -4.42 6.26 8.91
CA ASP A 63 -4.63 4.91 9.47
C ASP A 63 -3.89 3.85 8.64
N MET A 64 -4.03 3.91 7.31
CA MET A 64 -3.39 2.96 6.41
C MET A 64 -1.86 3.08 6.46
N ILE A 65 -1.31 4.28 6.65
CA ILE A 65 0.14 4.48 6.82
C ILE A 65 0.62 3.85 8.12
N GLN A 66 -0.10 4.01 9.23
CA GLN A 66 0.24 3.36 10.49
C GLN A 66 0.18 1.84 10.35
N TYR A 67 -0.86 1.34 9.67
CA TYR A 67 -1.00 -0.08 9.40
C TYR A 67 0.20 -0.64 8.63
N VAL A 68 0.58 0.00 7.53
CA VAL A 68 1.75 -0.37 6.71
C VAL A 68 3.05 -0.37 7.51
N LYS A 69 3.24 0.59 8.42
CA LYS A 69 4.45 0.71 9.25
C LYS A 69 4.51 -0.29 10.41
N SER A 70 3.36 -0.75 10.89
CA SER A 70 3.25 -1.71 12.01
C SER A 70 3.45 -3.17 11.60
N THR A 71 3.45 -3.44 10.28
CA THR A 71 3.48 -4.78 9.68
C THR A 71 4.89 -5.17 9.25
#